data_AF-A0A9X7WN01-F1
#
_entry.id   AF-A0A9X7WN01-F1
#
_cell.length_a   1.000
_cell.length_b   1.000
_cell.length_c   1.000
_cell.angle_alpha   90.00
_cell.angle_beta   90.00
_cell.angle_gamma   90.00
#
_symmetry.space_group_name_H-M   'P 1'
#
loop_
_entity.id
_entity.type
_entity.pdbx_description
1 polymer ?
#
loop_
_entity_poly.entity_id
_entity_poly.type
_entity_poly.pdbx_seq_one_letter_code
_entity_poly.pdbx_strand_id
1 'polypeptide(L)' 'MARFRWRLGTAEIVHVLRSLLAEADLIMAVDGYPSRLDLTPETLRRVI' A
#
# COMPACT_ATOMS: atom_id res chain seq x y z
N MET A 1 28.07 -12.89 11.80
CA MET A 1 27.87 -12.98 10.34
C MET A 1 26.43 -13.35 10.06
N ALA A 2 25.63 -12.36 9.66
CA ALA A 2 24.20 -12.50 9.43
C ALA A 2 23.92 -13.40 8.22
N ARG A 3 23.17 -14.48 8.45
CA ARG A 3 22.63 -15.33 7.38
C ARG A 3 21.21 -14.85 7.09
N PHE A 4 21.08 -13.70 6.44
CA PHE A 4 19.78 -13.24 5.95
C PHE A 4 19.44 -14.06 4.70
N ARG A 5 18.86 -15.24 4.91
CA ARG A 5 18.46 -16.17 3.86
C ARG A 5 17.11 -15.71 3.31
N TRP A 6 17.14 -14.78 2.36
CA TRP A 6 15.95 -14.37 1.62
C TRP A 6 15.52 -15.49 0.66
N ARG A 7 14.64 -16.37 1.13
CA ARG A 7 13.79 -17.18 0.26
C ARG A 7 12.42 -16.53 0.28
N LEU A 8 12.14 -15.67 -0.68
CA LEU A 8 10.78 -15.18 -0.89
C LEU A 8 9.97 -16.32 -1.52
N GLY A 9 9.04 -16.88 -0.75
CA GLY A 9 8.02 -17.78 -1.26
C GLY A 9 6.72 -17.03 -1.54
N THR A 10 5.74 -17.72 -2.13
CA THR A 10 4.41 -17.15 -2.42
C THR A 10 3.74 -16.55 -1.17
N ALA A 11 3.90 -17.18 0.00
CA ALA A 11 3.33 -16.70 1.26
C ALA A 11 3.85 -15.31 1.66
N GLU A 12 5.16 -15.08 1.52
CA GLU A 12 5.80 -13.80 1.84
C GLU A 12 5.33 -12.70 0.89
N ILE A 13 5.21 -13.01 -0.41
CA ILE A 13 4.69 -12.06 -1.41
C ILE A 13 3.23 -11.71 -1.12
N VAL A 14 2.40 -12.71 -0.82
CA VAL A 14 0.99 -12.48 -0.47
C VAL A 14 0.88 -11.63 0.79
N HIS A 15 1.73 -11.87 1.79
CA HIS A 15 1.76 -11.05 2.99
C HIS A 15 2.06 -9.58 2.67
N VAL A 16 3.13 -9.31 1.91
CA VAL A 16 3.49 -7.94 1.52
C VAL A 16 2.38 -7.26 0.73
N LEU A 17 1.82 -7.96 -0.27
CA LEU A 17 0.73 -7.41 -1.08
C LEU A 17 -0.51 -7.10 -0.24
N ARG A 18 -0.86 -7.95 0.73
CA ARG A 18 -1.98 -7.69 1.65
C ARG A 18 -1.72 -6.49 2.55
N SER A 19 -0.51 -6.35 3.07
CA SER A 19 -0.15 -5.20 3.90
C SER A 19 -0.22 -3.89 3.12
N LEU A 20 0.31 -3.86 1.90
CA LEU A 20 0.23 -2.67 1.02
C LEU A 20 -1.22 -2.31 0.65
N LEU A 21 -2.05 -3.31 0.33
CA LEU A 21 -3.46 -3.08 0.02
C LEU A 21 -4.25 -2.61 1.24
N ALA A 22 -3.98 -3.17 2.42
CA ALA A 22 -4.62 -2.74 3.66
C ALA A 22 -4.25 -1.30 4.02
N GLU A 23 -2.99 -0.90 3.84
CA GLU A 23 -2.55 0.47 4.07
C GLU A 23 -3.22 1.46 3.09
N ALA A 24 -3.28 1.11 1.80
CA ALA A 24 -3.98 1.92 0.81
C ALA A 24 -5.48 2.08 1.15
N ASP A 25 -6.14 1.01 1.60
CA ASP A 25 -7.54 1.05 2.04
C ASP A 25 -7.74 1.96 3.26
N LEU A 26 -6.83 1.89 4.24
CA LEU A 26 -6.86 2.76 5.41
C LEU A 26 -6.68 4.24 5.05
N ILE A 27 -5.72 4.58 4.19
CA ILE A 27 -5.52 5.96 3.72
C ILE A 27 -6.78 6.46 3.01
N MET A 28 -7.33 5.65 2.08
CA MET A 28 -8.56 6.00 1.37
C MET A 28 -9.74 6.21 2.31
N ALA A 29 -9.92 5.34 3.31
CA ALA A 29 -11.01 5.44 4.28
C ALA A 29 -10.88 6.67 5.19
N VAL A 30 -9.67 6.95 5.68
CA VAL A 30 -9.40 8.11 6.55
C VAL A 30 -9.55 9.43 5.81
N ASP A 31 -9.03 9.51 4.58
CA ASP A 31 -9.04 10.74 3.79
C ASP A 31 -10.37 10.94 3.02
N GLY A 32 -11.27 9.96 3.05
CA GLY A 32 -12.62 10.08 2.51
C GLY A 32 -12.75 9.81 1.01
N TYR A 33 -11.93 8.90 0.46
CA TYR A 33 -12.02 8.43 -0.93
C TYR A 33 -12.79 7.09 -0.98
N PRO A 34 -14.10 7.09 -1.29
CA PRO A 34 -14.93 5.88 -1.22
C PRO A 34 -14.61 4.86 -2.33
N SER A 35 -13.97 5.29 -3.41
CA SER A 35 -13.56 4.41 -4.51
C SER A 35 -12.30 4.89 -5.22
N ARG A 36 -11.76 4.04 -6.09
CA ARG A 36 -10.63 4.40 -6.96
C ARG A 36 -10.97 5.50 -7.97
N LEU A 37 -12.25 5.72 -8.28
CA LEU A 37 -12.67 6.79 -9.20
C LEU A 37 -12.52 8.18 -8.58
N ASP A 38 -12.50 8.24 -7.24
CA ASP A 38 -12.31 9.48 -6.49
C ASP A 38 -10.83 9.87 -6.37
N LEU A 39 -9.90 8.98 -6.77
CA LEU A 39 -8.46 9.22 -6.77
C LEU A 39 -8.01 9.85 -8.10
N THR A 40 -8.27 11.14 -8.26
CA THR A 40 -7.85 11.90 -9.45
C THR A 40 -6.54 12.66 -9.21
N PRO A 41 -5.78 13.02 -10.25
CA PRO A 41 -4.56 13.83 -10.08
C PRO A 41 -4.80 15.15 -9.32
N GLU A 42 -6.00 15.72 -9.42
CA GLU A 42 -6.40 16.95 -8.74
C GLU A 42 -6.51 16.80 -7.22
N THR A 43 -6.59 15.58 -6.70
CA THR A 43 -6.60 15.33 -5.25
C THR A 43 -5.21 15.47 -4.62
N LEU A 44 -4.14 15.41 -5.43
CA LEU A 44 -2.77 15.58 -4.99
C LEU A 44 -2.40 17.05 -4.90
N ARG A 45 -1.81 17.44 -3.76
CA ARG A 45 -1.17 18.75 -3.60
C ARG A 45 0.33 18.58 -3.48
N ARG A 46 1.08 19.37 -4.24
CA ARG A 46 2.53 19.44 -4.08
C ARG A 46 2.84 20.11 -2.73
N VAL A 47 3.60 19.41 -1.91
CA VAL A 47 4.21 19.96 -0.69
C VAL A 47 5.69 20.20 -0.99
N ILE A 48 6.19 21.37 -0.59
CA ILE A 48 7.58 21.83 -0.76
C ILE A 48 8.25 21.93 0.60
#